data_AF-A0A0E0TDT6-F1
#
_entry.id   AF-A0A0E0TDT6-F1
#
_cell.length_a   1.000
_cell.length_b   1.000
_cell.length_c   1.000
_cell.angle_alpha   90.00
_cell.angle_beta   90.00
_cell.angle_gamma   90.00
#
_symmetry.space_group_name_H-M   'P 1'
#
loop_
_entity.id
_entity.type
_entity.pdbx_description
1 polymer ?
#
loop_
_entity_poly.entity_id
_entity_poly.type
_entity_poly.pdbx_seq_one_letter_code
_entity_poly.pdbx_strand_id
1 'polypeptide(L)'
;MSDEWWYIAVSALAAGGGWLLRSLSISGAAAAVVIGAAVGCGFSWGGIWVLGCFFVSSSFFSHIGKQRKAKLSEKLAKGGRRDAIQVLANGGVPAVLALLAAVRPDPIWDDLFVVAVAAANADTWASEIGSLSPWPPRVWPSFRPVEAGTSGAVTLLGTAASFAGALFIAAVGVFFLDVRPVFTPAFFGWLGSWFDTWLGAAWQAAYRCPACGATTERKRHCGQATIHMKGWRWLDNDAVNVLSVISAVLAAFVLAR
;
A
#
# COMPACT_ATOMS: atom_id res chain seq x y z
N MET A 1 -30.84 10.12 1.10
CA MET A 1 -30.04 10.93 0.14
C MET A 1 -29.17 12.00 0.84
N SER A 2 -28.78 11.83 2.11
CA SER A 2 -28.08 12.89 2.89
C SER A 2 -26.59 12.65 3.12
N ASP A 3 -26.11 11.40 3.06
CA ASP A 3 -24.80 11.04 3.62
C ASP A 3 -23.68 11.01 2.58
N GLU A 4 -24.02 10.86 1.29
CA GLU A 4 -23.05 10.85 0.19
C GLU A 4 -22.22 12.15 0.12
N TRP A 5 -22.87 13.30 0.32
CA TRP A 5 -22.20 14.59 0.39
C TRP A 5 -21.26 14.69 1.59
N TRP A 6 -21.58 14.02 2.70
CA TRP A 6 -20.71 13.99 3.87
C TRP A 6 -19.47 13.13 3.65
N TYR A 7 -19.59 12.00 2.94
CA TYR A 7 -18.41 11.20 2.58
C TYR A 7 -17.46 11.98 1.68
N ILE A 8 -18.00 12.69 0.69
CA ILE A 8 -17.19 13.55 -0.19
C ILE A 8 -16.54 14.68 0.62
N ALA A 9 -17.31 15.38 1.47
CA ALA A 9 -16.81 16.49 2.27
C ALA A 9 -15.70 16.06 3.24
N VAL A 10 -15.88 14.97 3.98
CA VAL A 10 -14.87 14.44 4.92
C VAL A 10 -13.65 13.94 4.16
N SER A 11 -13.82 13.26 3.03
CA SER A 11 -12.71 12.81 2.19
C SER A 11 -11.93 14.00 1.62
N ALA A 12 -12.62 15.07 1.20
CA ALA A 12 -11.99 16.30 0.73
C ALA A 12 -11.22 17.03 1.83
N LEU A 13 -11.77 17.08 3.05
CA LEU A 13 -11.07 17.64 4.21
C LEU A 13 -9.81 16.84 4.57
N ALA A 14 -9.92 15.51 4.62
CA ALA A 14 -8.80 14.62 4.90
C ALA A 14 -7.72 14.73 3.79
N ALA A 15 -8.13 14.76 2.52
CA ALA A 15 -7.23 14.91 1.38
C ALA A 15 -6.55 16.29 1.36
N GLY A 16 -7.28 17.36 1.71
CA GLY A 16 -6.75 18.71 1.88
C GLY A 16 -5.71 18.78 2.99
N GLY A 17 -5.99 18.19 4.16
CA GLY A 17 -5.01 18.05 5.23
C GLY A 17 -3.78 17.25 4.80
N GLY A 18 -3.98 16.14 4.08
CA GLY A 18 -2.91 15.33 3.49
C GLY A 18 -2.02 16.10 2.51
N TRP A 19 -2.61 16.98 1.70
CA TRP A 19 -1.87 17.85 0.79
C TRP A 19 -1.08 18.93 1.55
N LEU A 20 -1.71 19.60 2.53
CA LEU A 20 -1.07 20.63 3.36
C LEU A 20 0.12 20.06 4.15
N LEU A 21 -0.03 18.85 4.70
CA LEU A 21 1.03 18.13 5.41
C LEU A 21 2.08 17.50 4.49
N ARG A 22 1.97 17.67 3.17
CA ARG A 22 2.89 17.10 2.17
C ARG A 22 2.93 15.56 2.19
N SER A 23 1.82 14.91 2.54
CA SER A 23 1.61 13.46 2.38
C SER A 23 1.06 13.11 0.99
N LEU A 24 0.24 14.00 0.43
CA LEU A 24 -0.38 13.84 -0.90
C LEU A 24 0.11 14.93 -1.87
N SER A 25 0.17 14.56 -3.15
CA SER A 25 0.16 15.54 -4.24
C SER A 25 -1.27 16.01 -4.52
N ILE A 26 -1.45 17.03 -5.39
CA ILE A 26 -2.79 17.49 -5.80
C ILE A 26 -3.55 16.36 -6.51
N SER A 27 -2.89 15.62 -7.40
CA SER A 27 -3.51 14.48 -8.09
C SER A 27 -3.84 13.35 -7.12
N GLY A 28 -2.96 13.09 -6.13
CA GLY A 28 -3.21 12.14 -5.05
C GLY A 28 -4.40 12.54 -4.17
N ALA A 29 -4.55 13.83 -3.86
CA ALA A 29 -5.68 14.35 -3.11
C ALA A 29 -7.00 14.17 -3.87
N ALA A 30 -7.04 14.49 -5.16
CA ALA A 30 -8.22 14.26 -5.99
C ALA A 30 -8.59 12.76 -6.06
N ALA A 31 -7.61 11.87 -6.25
CA ALA A 31 -7.83 10.43 -6.24
C ALA A 31 -8.34 9.92 -4.88
N ALA A 32 -7.83 10.47 -3.77
CA ALA A 32 -8.27 10.12 -2.42
C ALA A 32 -9.74 10.49 -2.18
N VAL A 33 -10.21 11.64 -2.70
CA VAL A 33 -11.63 12.02 -2.61
C VAL A 33 -12.52 11.05 -3.37
N VAL A 34 -12.12 10.65 -4.59
CA VAL A 34 -12.88 9.69 -5.41
C VAL A 34 -12.96 8.32 -4.72
N ILE A 35 -11.85 7.82 -4.20
CA ILE A 35 -11.80 6.55 -3.46
C ILE A 35 -12.63 6.63 -2.18
N GLY A 36 -12.48 7.72 -1.42
CA GLY A 36 -13.25 7.93 -0.19
C GLY A 36 -14.76 7.99 -0.44
N ALA A 37 -15.19 8.66 -1.52
CA ALA A 37 -16.60 8.70 -1.91
C ALA A 37 -17.12 7.30 -2.29
N ALA A 38 -16.41 6.55 -3.12
CA ALA A 38 -16.80 5.19 -3.50
C ALA A 38 -16.92 4.26 -2.28
N VAL A 39 -15.94 4.32 -1.37
CA VAL A 39 -15.94 3.53 -0.13
C VAL A 39 -17.05 3.95 0.82
N GLY A 40 -17.33 5.25 0.95
CA GLY A 40 -18.47 5.74 1.72
C GLY A 40 -19.81 5.22 1.18
N CYS A 41 -19.98 5.18 -0.15
CA CYS A 41 -21.19 4.64 -0.75
C CYS A 41 -21.38 3.13 -0.51
N GLY A 42 -20.30 2.35 -0.52
CA GLY A 42 -20.37 0.89 -0.32
C GLY A 42 -20.41 0.44 1.14
N PHE A 43 -19.66 1.11 2.01
CA PHE A 43 -19.36 0.67 3.37
C PHE A 43 -19.69 1.72 4.44
N SER A 44 -20.39 2.79 4.05
CA SER A 44 -20.82 3.87 4.94
C SER A 44 -19.65 4.48 5.74
N TRP A 45 -19.94 4.99 6.94
CA TRP A 45 -18.93 5.54 7.85
C TRP A 45 -17.87 4.52 8.28
N GLY A 46 -18.19 3.22 8.32
CA GLY A 46 -17.23 2.20 8.71
C GLY A 46 -16.08 2.07 7.71
N GLY A 47 -16.38 2.10 6.42
CA GLY A 47 -15.36 2.15 5.37
C GLY A 47 -14.50 3.41 5.41
N ILE A 48 -15.11 4.57 5.68
CA ILE A 48 -14.39 5.84 5.83
C ILE A 48 -13.41 5.78 7.01
N TRP A 49 -13.80 5.21 8.14
CA TRP A 49 -12.91 5.04 9.29
C TRP A 49 -11.74 4.11 8.99
N VAL A 50 -11.98 2.97 8.33
CA VAL A 50 -10.92 2.05 7.91
C VAL A 50 -9.91 2.73 6.98
N LEU A 51 -10.38 3.45 5.95
CA LEU A 51 -9.50 4.22 5.06
C LEU A 51 -8.78 5.36 5.79
N GLY A 52 -9.48 6.06 6.68
CA GLY A 52 -8.91 7.15 7.47
C GLY A 52 -7.78 6.66 8.37
N CYS A 53 -7.98 5.56 9.09
CA CYS A 53 -6.97 4.92 9.93
C CYS A 53 -5.77 4.43 9.11
N PHE A 54 -6.01 3.82 7.94
CA PHE A 54 -4.94 3.50 6.99
C PHE A 54 -4.15 4.75 6.59
N PHE A 55 -4.83 5.78 6.09
CA PHE A 55 -4.19 6.99 5.59
C PHE A 55 -3.39 7.72 6.66
N VAL A 56 -3.96 7.92 7.85
CA VAL A 56 -3.32 8.63 8.96
C VAL A 56 -2.11 7.86 9.46
N SER A 57 -2.25 6.56 9.75
CA SER A 57 -1.12 5.75 10.26
C SER A 57 0.01 5.62 9.23
N SER A 58 -0.33 5.33 7.98
CA SER A 58 0.64 5.25 6.88
C SER A 58 1.29 6.59 6.55
N SER A 59 0.61 7.71 6.76
CA SER A 59 1.20 9.05 6.62
C SER A 59 2.11 9.39 7.80
N PHE A 60 1.75 8.99 9.02
CA PHE A 60 2.59 9.18 10.19
C PHE A 60 3.94 8.46 10.02
N PHE A 61 3.94 7.18 9.64
CA PHE A 61 5.19 6.43 9.43
C PHE A 61 6.02 6.90 8.23
N SER A 62 5.40 7.47 7.19
CA SER A 62 6.13 8.09 6.07
C SER A 62 6.87 9.38 6.45
N HIS A 63 6.46 10.03 7.54
CA HIS A 63 7.12 11.21 8.07
C HIS A 63 8.24 10.89 9.04
N ILE A 64 8.18 9.72 9.68
CA ILE A 64 9.23 9.25 10.59
C ILE A 64 10.50 8.90 9.82
N GLY A 65 11.62 9.43 10.30
CA GLY A 65 12.96 9.08 9.79
C GLY A 65 13.23 9.52 8.35
N LYS A 66 12.49 10.51 7.83
CA LYS A 66 12.64 11.03 6.45
C LYS A 66 14.09 11.31 6.04
N GLN A 67 14.91 11.88 6.93
CA GLN A 67 16.33 12.13 6.66
C GLN A 67 17.13 10.85 6.45
N ARG A 68 16.87 9.80 7.25
CA ARG A 68 17.54 8.50 7.12
C ARG A 68 17.11 7.77 5.84
N LYS A 69 15.87 7.97 5.41
CA LYS A 69 15.30 7.40 4.18
C LYS A 69 15.70 8.17 2.91
N ALA A 70 16.28 9.37 3.00
CA ALA A 70 16.53 10.24 1.84
C ALA A 70 17.38 9.57 0.75
N LYS A 71 18.47 8.90 1.14
CA LYS A 71 19.34 8.16 0.20
C LYS A 71 18.63 7.00 -0.50
N LEU A 72 17.68 6.36 0.18
CA LEU A 72 16.87 5.29 -0.39
C LEU A 72 15.89 5.85 -1.43
N SER A 73 15.25 6.98 -1.12
CA SER A 73 14.30 7.66 -2.01
C SER A 73 14.90 8.10 -3.35
N GLU A 74 16.21 8.31 -3.42
CA GLU A 74 16.92 8.60 -4.68
C GLU A 74 16.94 7.40 -5.64
N LYS A 75 16.90 6.17 -5.10
CA LYS A 75 16.87 4.93 -5.91
C LYS A 75 15.46 4.56 -6.37
N LEU A 76 14.42 4.98 -5.65
CA LEU A 76 13.02 4.69 -5.95
C LEU A 76 12.47 5.57 -7.06
N ALA A 77 11.55 5.03 -7.87
CA ALA A 77 10.95 5.77 -8.99
C ALA A 77 10.12 6.98 -8.55
N LYS A 78 9.47 6.88 -7.38
CA LYS A 78 8.55 7.87 -6.84
C LYS A 78 9.13 8.60 -5.62
N GLY A 79 8.66 9.82 -5.41
CA GLY A 79 9.05 10.68 -4.29
C GLY A 79 8.23 10.42 -3.02
N GLY A 80 8.46 11.21 -1.97
CA GLY A 80 7.80 11.03 -0.67
C GLY A 80 6.35 11.51 -0.57
N ARG A 81 5.75 12.02 -1.66
CA ARG A 81 4.33 12.41 -1.71
C ARG A 81 3.57 11.39 -2.55
N ARG A 82 2.43 10.91 -2.06
CA ARG A 82 1.62 9.95 -2.83
C ARG A 82 0.90 10.66 -3.98
N ASP A 83 1.10 10.16 -5.19
CA ASP A 83 0.42 10.59 -6.41
C ASP A 83 -0.88 9.83 -6.65
N ALA A 84 -1.66 10.28 -7.64
CA ALA A 84 -2.91 9.60 -8.01
C ALA A 84 -2.71 8.12 -8.29
N ILE A 85 -1.60 7.74 -8.93
CA ILE A 85 -1.30 6.34 -9.26
C ILE A 85 -1.07 5.53 -7.98
N GLN A 86 -0.30 6.04 -7.02
CA GLN A 86 -0.11 5.37 -5.71
C GLN A 86 -1.40 5.24 -4.92
N VAL A 87 -2.22 6.29 -4.92
CA VAL A 87 -3.50 6.30 -4.22
C VAL A 87 -4.47 5.31 -4.86
N LEU A 88 -4.53 5.24 -6.20
CA LEU A 88 -5.31 4.25 -6.94
C LEU A 88 -4.76 2.83 -6.79
N ALA A 89 -3.44 2.65 -6.70
CA ALA A 89 -2.84 1.34 -6.55
C ALA A 89 -3.26 0.67 -5.23
N ASN A 90 -3.24 1.44 -4.14
CA ASN A 90 -3.59 0.94 -2.81
C ASN A 90 -5.10 1.03 -2.51
N GLY A 91 -5.80 2.02 -3.07
CA GLY A 91 -7.22 2.30 -2.80
C GLY A 91 -8.20 1.85 -3.88
N GLY A 92 -7.72 1.47 -5.06
CA GLY A 92 -8.55 1.09 -6.19
C GLY A 92 -9.30 -0.23 -5.99
N VAL A 93 -8.63 -1.26 -5.47
CA VAL A 93 -9.30 -2.54 -5.13
C VAL A 93 -10.36 -2.33 -4.03
N PRO A 94 -10.06 -1.65 -2.90
CA PRO A 94 -11.10 -1.26 -1.94
C PRO A 94 -12.28 -0.50 -2.55
N ALA A 95 -12.04 0.44 -3.47
CA ALA A 95 -13.11 1.19 -4.14
C ALA A 95 -13.96 0.29 -5.05
N VAL A 96 -13.35 -0.65 -5.80
CA VAL A 96 -14.09 -1.63 -6.60
C VAL A 96 -14.96 -2.52 -5.72
N LEU A 97 -14.42 -3.01 -4.59
CA LEU A 97 -15.19 -3.80 -3.62
C LEU A 97 -16.38 -3.00 -3.05
N ALA A 98 -16.20 -1.71 -2.78
CA ALA A 98 -17.28 -0.84 -2.32
C ALA A 98 -18.40 -0.68 -3.36
N LEU A 99 -18.05 -0.52 -4.63
CA LEU A 99 -19.02 -0.46 -5.71
C LEU A 99 -19.78 -1.79 -5.87
N LEU A 100 -19.08 -2.92 -5.72
CA LEU A 100 -19.72 -4.24 -5.74
C LEU A 100 -20.68 -4.44 -4.55
N ALA A 101 -20.27 -4.01 -3.35
CA ALA A 101 -21.11 -4.05 -2.15
C ALA A 101 -22.38 -3.21 -2.30
N ALA A 102 -22.28 -2.03 -2.91
CA ALA A 102 -23.42 -1.16 -3.17
C ALA A 102 -24.42 -1.77 -4.18
N VAL A 103 -23.94 -2.52 -5.17
CA VAL A 103 -24.78 -3.17 -6.19
C VAL A 103 -25.37 -4.49 -5.68
N ARG A 104 -24.59 -5.27 -4.93
CA ARG A 104 -24.99 -6.59 -4.42
C ARG A 104 -24.59 -6.73 -2.96
N PRO A 105 -25.43 -6.25 -2.02
CA PRO A 105 -25.11 -6.32 -0.60
C PRO A 105 -24.92 -7.76 -0.13
N ASP A 106 -23.75 -8.03 0.44
CA ASP A 106 -23.35 -9.32 1.01
C ASP A 106 -22.28 -9.06 2.09
N PRO A 107 -22.37 -9.67 3.29
CA PRO A 107 -21.39 -9.46 4.36
C PRO A 107 -19.94 -9.78 3.96
N ILE A 108 -19.73 -10.65 2.97
CA ILE A 108 -18.38 -10.99 2.49
C ILE A 108 -17.61 -9.77 1.99
N TRP A 109 -18.30 -8.73 1.51
CA TRP A 109 -17.63 -7.53 1.00
C TRP A 109 -16.91 -6.75 2.09
N ASP A 110 -17.43 -6.75 3.32
CA ASP A 110 -16.79 -6.09 4.46
C ASP A 110 -15.46 -6.78 4.78
N ASP A 111 -15.47 -8.12 4.84
CA ASP A 111 -14.27 -8.93 5.06
C ASP A 111 -13.21 -8.68 3.98
N LEU A 112 -13.61 -8.74 2.71
CA LEU A 112 -12.70 -8.54 1.57
C LEU A 112 -12.17 -7.11 1.50
N PHE A 113 -12.99 -6.12 1.84
CA PHE A 113 -12.57 -4.73 1.91
C PHE A 113 -11.51 -4.52 3.01
N VAL A 114 -11.74 -5.07 4.20
CA VAL A 114 -10.76 -4.99 5.29
C VAL A 114 -9.48 -5.73 4.93
N VAL A 115 -9.56 -6.91 4.27
CA VAL A 115 -8.37 -7.61 3.72
C VAL A 115 -7.61 -6.72 2.74
N ALA A 116 -8.30 -6.07 1.81
CA ALA A 116 -7.67 -5.24 0.79
C ALA A 116 -6.90 -4.06 1.42
N VAL A 117 -7.54 -3.34 2.35
CA VAL A 117 -6.90 -2.21 3.04
C VAL A 117 -5.80 -2.70 3.99
N ALA A 118 -5.98 -3.85 4.64
CA ALA A 118 -4.97 -4.46 5.50
C ALA A 118 -3.71 -4.83 4.70
N ALA A 119 -3.86 -5.38 3.49
CA ALA A 119 -2.74 -5.69 2.61
C ALA A 119 -1.95 -4.43 2.22
N ALA A 120 -2.63 -3.37 1.80
CA ALA A 120 -1.99 -2.09 1.48
C ALA A 120 -1.28 -1.46 2.69
N ASN A 121 -1.89 -1.52 3.88
CA ASN A 121 -1.28 -0.99 5.11
C ASN A 121 -0.09 -1.84 5.59
N ALA A 122 -0.18 -3.17 5.46
CA ALA A 122 0.88 -4.10 5.81
C ALA A 122 2.14 -3.85 4.97
N ASP A 123 1.99 -3.66 3.66
CA ASP A 123 3.09 -3.29 2.76
C ASP A 123 3.66 -1.89 3.11
N THR A 124 2.79 -0.91 3.32
CA THR A 124 3.21 0.45 3.64
C THR A 124 3.98 0.51 4.97
N TRP A 125 3.52 -0.17 6.02
CA TRP A 125 4.26 -0.22 7.29
C TRP A 125 5.57 -1.00 7.15
N ALA A 126 5.61 -2.07 6.35
CA ALA A 126 6.82 -2.83 6.08
C ALA A 126 7.90 -1.96 5.44
N SER A 127 7.56 -1.20 4.40
CA SER A 127 8.50 -0.32 3.69
C SER A 127 8.90 0.90 4.52
N GLU A 128 7.94 1.53 5.20
CA GLU A 128 8.20 2.76 5.97
C GLU A 128 8.95 2.49 7.27
N ILE A 129 8.65 1.42 8.00
CA ILE A 129 9.33 1.09 9.26
C ILE A 129 10.56 0.22 8.99
N GLY A 130 10.46 -0.74 8.06
CA GLY A 130 11.55 -1.64 7.72
C GLY A 130 12.77 -0.96 7.11
N SER A 131 12.59 0.15 6.40
CA SER A 131 13.69 0.99 5.87
C SER A 131 14.54 1.66 6.95
N LEU A 132 14.06 1.69 8.21
CA LEU A 132 14.80 2.20 9.37
C LEU A 132 15.60 1.11 10.10
N SER A 133 15.57 -0.14 9.60
CA SER A 133 16.31 -1.23 10.22
C SER A 133 17.82 -0.96 10.23
N PRO A 134 18.51 -1.19 11.35
CA PRO A 134 19.97 -1.11 11.38
C PRO A 134 20.65 -2.30 10.68
N TRP A 135 19.90 -3.36 10.38
CA TRP A 135 20.40 -4.57 9.75
C TRP A 135 20.11 -4.56 8.25
N PRO A 136 21.02 -5.12 7.42
CA PRO A 136 20.81 -5.19 5.99
C PRO A 136 19.57 -6.03 5.64
N PRO A 137 18.74 -5.61 4.68
CA PRO A 137 17.62 -6.41 4.20
C PRO A 137 18.10 -7.67 3.49
N ARG A 138 17.23 -8.66 3.40
CA ARG A 138 17.51 -9.97 2.81
C ARG A 138 16.46 -10.29 1.75
N VAL A 139 16.91 -10.80 0.61
CA VAL A 139 15.99 -11.20 -0.47
C VAL A 139 15.42 -12.59 -0.23
N TRP A 140 14.10 -12.72 -0.33
CA TRP A 140 13.44 -14.02 -0.36
C TRP A 140 13.61 -14.68 -1.74
N PRO A 141 13.76 -16.02 -1.85
CA PRO A 141 13.86 -17.04 -0.79
C PRO A 141 15.29 -17.32 -0.29
N SER A 142 16.32 -16.73 -0.91
CA SER A 142 17.72 -17.08 -0.59
C SER A 142 18.23 -16.52 0.75
N PHE A 143 17.53 -15.54 1.34
CA PHE A 143 17.88 -14.82 2.56
C PHE A 143 19.29 -14.21 2.60
N ARG A 144 19.89 -14.00 1.43
CA ARG A 144 21.18 -13.33 1.32
C ARG A 144 21.02 -11.83 1.62
N PRO A 145 21.94 -11.22 2.38
CA PRO A 145 21.96 -9.79 2.57
C PRO A 145 22.10 -9.05 1.24
N VAL A 146 21.32 -7.99 1.05
CA VAL A 146 21.37 -7.14 -0.14
C VAL A 146 21.38 -5.67 0.26
N GLU A 147 21.62 -4.79 -0.70
CA GLU A 147 21.51 -3.35 -0.48
C GLU A 147 20.08 -2.93 -0.16
N ALA A 148 19.94 -1.93 0.72
CA ALA A 148 18.68 -1.26 0.96
C ALA A 148 18.12 -0.65 -0.33
N GLY A 149 16.82 -0.87 -0.57
CA GLY A 149 16.13 -0.49 -1.80
C GLY A 149 16.12 -1.54 -2.90
N THR A 150 16.60 -2.75 -2.61
CA THR A 150 16.37 -3.89 -3.50
C THR A 150 14.92 -4.33 -3.40
N SER A 151 14.19 -4.32 -4.52
CA SER A 151 12.80 -4.77 -4.58
C SER A 151 12.66 -6.24 -4.13
N GLY A 152 11.67 -6.53 -3.29
CA GLY A 152 11.47 -7.86 -2.69
C GLY A 152 12.44 -8.25 -1.58
N ALA A 153 13.20 -7.29 -1.03
CA ALA A 153 14.04 -7.53 0.14
C ALA A 153 13.34 -7.14 1.43
N VAL A 154 13.43 -8.00 2.45
CA VAL A 154 12.74 -7.84 3.74
C VAL A 154 13.71 -7.68 4.89
N THR A 155 13.29 -6.96 5.93
CA THR A 155 13.97 -6.92 7.23
C THR A 155 13.06 -7.55 8.29
N LEU A 156 13.64 -8.01 9.41
CA LEU A 156 12.84 -8.51 10.54
C LEU A 156 11.91 -7.42 11.08
N LEU A 157 12.42 -6.17 11.16
CA LEU A 157 11.64 -5.00 11.58
C LEU A 157 10.47 -4.74 10.62
N GLY A 158 10.72 -4.77 9.31
CA GLY A 158 9.67 -4.60 8.29
C GLY A 158 8.64 -5.72 8.33
N THR A 159 9.06 -6.96 8.55
CA THR A 159 8.15 -8.12 8.65
C THR A 159 7.23 -7.99 9.87
N ALA A 160 7.77 -7.62 11.04
CA ALA A 160 6.98 -7.38 12.24
C ALA A 160 6.04 -6.17 12.08
N ALA A 161 6.52 -5.09 11.48
CA ALA A 161 5.71 -3.92 11.15
C ALA A 161 4.57 -4.26 10.18
N SER A 162 4.82 -5.15 9.22
CA SER A 162 3.82 -5.61 8.26
C SER A 162 2.67 -6.33 8.94
N PHE A 163 2.99 -7.28 9.81
CA PHE A 163 1.99 -8.01 10.58
C PHE A 163 1.20 -7.08 11.51
N ALA A 164 1.89 -6.16 12.21
CA ALA A 164 1.25 -5.17 13.05
C ALA A 164 0.32 -4.22 12.26
N GLY A 165 0.71 -3.82 11.05
CA GLY A 165 -0.08 -2.99 10.17
C GLY A 165 -1.34 -3.69 9.66
N ALA A 166 -1.25 -4.97 9.30
CA ALA A 166 -2.41 -5.78 8.93
C ALA A 166 -3.37 -5.96 10.12
N LEU A 167 -2.83 -6.31 11.29
CA LEU A 167 -3.61 -6.49 12.51
C LEU A 167 -4.31 -5.21 12.96
N PHE A 168 -3.64 -4.06 12.82
CA PHE A 168 -4.23 -2.75 13.12
C PHE A 168 -5.47 -2.49 12.26
N ILE A 169 -5.39 -2.68 10.94
CA ILE A 169 -6.55 -2.48 10.05
C ILE A 169 -7.65 -3.49 10.32
N ALA A 170 -7.29 -4.76 10.56
CA ALA A 170 -8.25 -5.78 10.94
C ALA A 170 -9.02 -5.41 12.21
N ALA A 171 -8.34 -4.90 13.25
CA ALA A 171 -8.98 -4.47 14.48
C ALA A 171 -9.91 -3.27 14.27
N VAL A 172 -9.53 -2.32 13.42
CA VAL A 172 -10.40 -1.21 13.00
C VAL A 172 -11.64 -1.74 12.26
N GLY A 173 -11.46 -2.73 11.37
CA GLY A 173 -12.55 -3.41 10.67
C GLY A 173 -13.53 -4.11 11.61
N VAL A 174 -13.03 -4.82 12.64
CA VAL A 174 -13.89 -5.43 13.67
C VAL A 174 -14.72 -4.37 14.40
N PHE A 175 -14.12 -3.22 14.72
CA PHE A 175 -14.80 -2.18 15.49
C PHE A 175 -15.85 -1.41 14.66
N PHE A 176 -15.55 -1.09 13.40
CA PHE A 176 -16.38 -0.19 12.58
C PHE A 176 -17.25 -0.91 11.55
N LEU A 177 -16.94 -2.16 11.18
CA LEU A 177 -17.66 -2.96 10.18
C LEU A 177 -18.09 -4.34 10.72
N ASP A 178 -17.83 -4.63 12.01
CA ASP A 178 -18.14 -5.92 12.65
C ASP A 178 -17.55 -7.16 11.95
N VAL A 179 -16.45 -6.97 11.23
CA VAL A 179 -15.68 -8.05 10.58
C VAL A 179 -15.12 -9.00 11.64
N ARG A 180 -15.47 -10.29 11.58
CA ARG A 180 -15.02 -11.30 12.56
C ARG A 180 -14.73 -12.65 11.90
N PRO A 181 -13.71 -13.38 12.37
CA PRO A 181 -12.76 -13.02 13.43
C PRO A 181 -11.63 -12.09 12.93
N VAL A 182 -11.05 -11.28 13.81
CA VAL A 182 -9.97 -10.31 13.48
C VAL A 182 -8.75 -10.95 12.79
N PHE A 183 -8.45 -12.21 13.10
CA PHE A 183 -7.25 -12.87 12.60
C PHE A 183 -7.32 -13.16 11.10
N THR A 184 -8.51 -13.42 10.55
CA THR A 184 -8.69 -13.74 9.13
C THR A 184 -8.22 -12.57 8.23
N PRO A 185 -8.78 -11.35 8.33
CA PRO A 185 -8.32 -10.23 7.52
C PRO A 185 -6.88 -9.81 7.84
N ALA A 186 -6.42 -9.95 9.09
CA ALA A 186 -5.03 -9.67 9.46
C ALA A 186 -4.07 -10.63 8.74
N PHE A 187 -4.39 -11.93 8.73
CA PHE A 187 -3.56 -12.95 8.09
C PHE A 187 -3.49 -12.75 6.58
N PHE A 188 -4.63 -12.57 5.89
CA PHE A 188 -4.63 -12.35 4.44
C PHE A 188 -4.04 -10.99 4.05
N GLY A 189 -4.26 -9.95 4.85
CA GLY A 189 -3.60 -8.66 4.66
C GLY A 189 -2.08 -8.80 4.77
N TRP A 190 -1.58 -9.47 5.80
CA TRP A 190 -0.15 -9.76 5.95
C TRP A 190 0.38 -10.67 4.83
N LEU A 191 -0.39 -11.67 4.39
CA LEU A 191 -0.02 -12.53 3.26
C LEU A 191 0.10 -11.72 1.96
N GLY A 192 -0.73 -10.69 1.78
CA GLY A 192 -0.59 -9.71 0.70
C GLY A 192 0.81 -9.11 0.63
N SER A 193 1.36 -8.61 1.74
CA SER A 193 2.72 -8.02 1.71
C SER A 193 3.82 -9.05 1.38
N TRP A 194 3.60 -10.33 1.65
CA TRP A 194 4.48 -11.41 1.19
C TRP A 194 4.34 -11.67 -0.32
N PHE A 195 3.13 -11.60 -0.87
CA PHE A 195 2.95 -11.64 -2.32
C PHE A 195 3.62 -10.45 -3.00
N ASP A 196 3.52 -9.25 -2.43
CA ASP A 196 4.26 -8.06 -2.88
C ASP A 196 5.77 -8.33 -2.91
N THR A 197 6.32 -8.80 -1.79
CA THR A 197 7.75 -9.14 -1.67
C THR A 197 8.17 -10.15 -2.75
N TRP A 198 7.36 -11.18 -2.98
CA TRP A 198 7.65 -12.22 -3.96
C TRP A 198 7.57 -11.69 -5.41
N LEU A 199 6.51 -10.97 -5.75
CA LEU A 199 6.33 -10.32 -7.06
C LEU A 199 7.45 -9.30 -7.34
N GLY A 200 7.81 -8.52 -6.32
CA GLY A 200 8.92 -7.56 -6.33
C GLY A 200 10.27 -8.22 -6.59
N ALA A 201 10.54 -9.34 -5.94
CA ALA A 201 11.77 -10.09 -6.16
C ALA A 201 11.81 -10.73 -7.56
N ALA A 202 10.71 -11.34 -7.99
CA ALA A 202 10.64 -12.16 -9.19
C ALA A 202 10.50 -11.35 -10.49
N TRP A 203 9.58 -10.38 -10.52
CA TRP A 203 9.09 -9.80 -11.78
C TRP A 203 9.15 -8.27 -11.84
N GLN A 204 9.32 -7.56 -10.73
CA GLN A 204 9.38 -6.09 -10.77
C GLN A 204 10.58 -5.58 -11.57
N ALA A 205 10.34 -4.54 -12.36
CA ALA A 205 11.35 -3.90 -13.17
C ALA A 205 12.47 -3.31 -12.30
N ALA A 206 13.71 -3.70 -12.60
CA ALA A 206 14.90 -3.07 -12.02
C ALA A 206 15.85 -2.61 -13.11
N TYR A 207 16.46 -1.45 -12.89
CA TYR A 207 17.36 -0.80 -13.82
C TYR A 207 18.73 -0.58 -13.16
N ARG A 208 19.76 -0.40 -13.99
CA ARG A 208 21.11 -0.05 -13.56
C ARG A 208 21.53 1.26 -14.18
N CYS A 209 22.09 2.15 -13.37
CA CYS A 209 22.66 3.40 -13.87
C CYS A 209 24.05 3.15 -14.47
N PRO A 210 24.31 3.55 -15.74
CA PRO A 210 25.61 3.35 -16.35
C PRO A 210 26.73 4.24 -15.77
N ALA A 211 26.40 5.34 -15.07
CA ALA A 211 27.41 6.28 -14.52
C ALA A 211 27.93 5.82 -13.16
N CYS A 212 27.02 5.54 -12.23
CA CYS A 212 27.39 5.19 -10.85
C CYS A 212 27.29 3.69 -10.57
N GLY A 213 26.78 2.89 -11.51
CA GLY A 213 26.61 1.44 -11.36
C GLY A 213 25.47 1.01 -10.45
N ALA A 214 24.77 1.94 -9.79
CA ALA A 214 23.71 1.65 -8.83
C ALA A 214 22.47 1.01 -9.46
N THR A 215 21.86 0.07 -8.75
CA THR A 215 20.53 -0.47 -9.04
C THR A 215 19.46 0.53 -8.61
N THR A 216 18.47 0.79 -9.47
CA THR A 216 17.40 1.76 -9.26
C THR A 216 16.13 1.34 -9.98
N GLU A 217 14.98 1.82 -9.51
CA GLU A 217 13.69 1.68 -10.18
C GLU A 217 13.43 2.82 -11.18
N ARG A 218 14.28 3.86 -11.18
CA ARG A 218 14.15 5.00 -12.09
C ARG A 218 14.61 4.65 -13.49
N LYS A 219 13.86 5.13 -14.49
CA LYS A 219 14.23 5.08 -15.92
C LYS A 219 15.34 6.07 -16.29
N ARG A 220 15.63 7.05 -15.43
CA ARG A 220 16.73 8.01 -15.56
C ARG A 220 17.42 8.24 -14.22
N HIS A 221 18.76 8.19 -14.21
CA HIS A 221 19.59 8.46 -13.04
C HIS A 221 20.93 9.06 -13.48
N CYS A 222 21.53 9.92 -12.66
CA CYS A 222 22.76 10.66 -12.99
C CYS A 222 22.70 11.39 -14.36
N GLY A 223 21.53 11.96 -14.71
CA GLY A 223 21.34 12.71 -15.96
C GLY A 223 21.14 11.86 -17.23
N GLN A 224 21.23 10.52 -17.15
CA GLN A 224 21.15 9.64 -18.31
C GLN A 224 20.09 8.53 -18.14
N ALA A 225 19.73 7.89 -19.26
CA ALA A 225 18.80 6.75 -19.26
C ALA A 225 19.45 5.54 -18.58
N THR A 226 18.68 4.84 -17.74
CA THR A 226 19.13 3.62 -17.07
C THR A 226 18.92 2.39 -17.95
N ILE A 227 19.72 1.35 -17.71
CA ILE A 227 19.69 0.11 -18.48
C ILE A 227 18.78 -0.87 -17.74
N HIS A 228 17.77 -1.40 -18.42
CA HIS A 228 16.88 -2.41 -17.85
C HIS A 228 17.63 -3.71 -17.59
N MET A 229 17.58 -4.21 -16.35
CA MET A 229 18.33 -5.39 -15.90
C MET A 229 17.45 -6.64 -15.80
N LYS A 230 16.29 -6.53 -15.16
CA LYS A 230 15.38 -7.65 -14.91
C LYS A 230 13.93 -7.17 -14.79
N GLY A 231 13.02 -8.12 -14.76
CA GLY A 231 11.61 -7.88 -14.57
C GLY A 231 10.90 -7.39 -15.83
N TRP A 232 9.63 -7.06 -15.67
CA TRP A 232 8.76 -6.64 -16.76
C TRP A 232 8.67 -5.12 -16.74
N ARG A 233 8.98 -4.44 -17.86
CA ARG A 233 9.10 -2.96 -17.91
C ARG A 233 7.88 -2.17 -17.43
N TRP A 234 6.70 -2.77 -17.48
CA TRP A 234 5.45 -2.16 -17.01
C TRP A 234 5.14 -2.50 -15.55
N LEU A 235 5.77 -3.53 -14.98
CA LEU A 235 5.56 -3.97 -13.61
C LEU A 235 6.48 -3.17 -12.68
N ASP A 236 6.05 -1.97 -12.35
CA ASP A 236 6.64 -1.13 -11.31
C ASP A 236 6.02 -1.43 -9.93
N ASN A 237 6.45 -0.70 -8.91
CA ASN A 237 5.99 -0.89 -7.54
C ASN A 237 4.45 -0.72 -7.43
N ASP A 238 3.85 0.24 -8.12
CA ASP A 238 2.40 0.45 -8.04
C ASP A 238 1.63 -0.74 -8.61
N ALA A 239 2.10 -1.28 -9.74
CA ALA A 239 1.50 -2.47 -10.34
C ALA A 239 1.68 -3.71 -9.43
N VAL A 240 2.83 -3.86 -8.78
CA VAL A 240 3.05 -4.93 -7.79
C VAL A 240 2.09 -4.80 -6.60
N ASN A 241 1.94 -3.59 -6.04
CA ASN A 241 1.00 -3.31 -4.95
C ASN A 241 -0.44 -3.71 -5.34
N VAL A 242 -0.91 -3.33 -6.54
CA VAL A 242 -2.25 -3.71 -7.03
C VAL A 242 -2.39 -5.23 -7.10
N LEU A 243 -1.42 -5.93 -7.72
CA LEU A 243 -1.48 -7.39 -7.85
C LEU A 243 -1.42 -8.10 -6.49
N SER A 244 -0.65 -7.56 -5.54
CA SER A 244 -0.56 -8.03 -4.17
C SER A 244 -1.91 -7.92 -3.45
N VAL A 245 -2.56 -6.75 -3.51
CA VAL A 245 -3.88 -6.54 -2.90
C VAL A 245 -4.94 -7.44 -3.54
N ILE A 246 -4.95 -7.57 -4.87
CA ILE A 246 -5.85 -8.51 -5.58
C ILE A 246 -5.59 -9.95 -5.11
N SER A 247 -4.33 -10.36 -5.00
CA SER A 247 -3.98 -11.73 -4.58
C SER A 247 -4.45 -12.02 -3.15
N ALA A 248 -4.30 -11.06 -2.23
CA ALA A 248 -4.79 -11.18 -0.86
C ALA A 248 -6.32 -11.33 -0.80
N VAL A 249 -7.04 -10.48 -1.55
CA VAL A 249 -8.51 -10.53 -1.63
C VAL A 249 -8.99 -11.84 -2.24
N LEU A 250 -8.39 -12.29 -3.33
CA LEU A 250 -8.76 -13.57 -3.97
C LEU A 250 -8.48 -14.75 -3.06
N ALA A 251 -7.34 -14.77 -2.36
CA ALA A 251 -7.02 -15.83 -1.39
C ALA A 251 -8.03 -15.88 -0.25
N ALA A 252 -8.41 -14.72 0.29
CA ALA A 252 -9.44 -14.63 1.33
C ALA A 252 -10.82 -15.11 0.81
N PHE A 253 -11.20 -14.69 -0.40
CA PHE A 253 -12.47 -15.07 -1.01
C PHE A 253 -12.59 -16.57 -1.27
N VAL A 254 -11.51 -17.20 -1.76
CA VAL A 254 -11.50 -18.65 -2.03
C VAL A 254 -11.62 -19.46 -0.74
N LEU A 255 -11.06 -18.98 0.37
CA LEU A 255 -11.11 -19.68 1.66
C LEU A 255 -12.38 -19.38 2.47
N ALA A 256 -13.09 -18.31 2.15
CA ALA A 256 -14.39 -17.97 2.75
C ALA A 256 -15.58 -18.70 2.09
N ARG A 257 -15.35 -19.40 0.97
CA ARG A 257 -16.33 -20.25 0.27
C ARG A 257 -16.13 -21.72 0.57
#